data_AF-A0A0N1GGI4-F1
#
_entry.id   AF-A0A0N1GGI4-F1
#
_cell.length_a   1.000
_cell.length_b   1.000
_cell.length_c   1.000
_cell.angle_alpha   90.00
_cell.angle_beta   90.00
_cell.angle_gamma   90.00
#
_symmetry.space_group_name_H-M   'P 1'
#
loop_
_entity.id
_entity.type
_entity.pdbx_description
1 polymer ?
#
loop_
_entity_poly.entity_id
_entity_poly.type
_entity_poly.pdbx_seq_one_letter_code
_entity_poly.pdbx_strand_id
1 'polypeptide(L)'
;MPPAHSRTGGTPAEEDPSVRNALPLLPPQRVWEPVIDQHDTWLAINPDQGCPKVCDYCYLLDRGQTRVKPAQLATPQRTVDLLLSSPYYYRQAVLALYTCTDALATPRNRAHLVGLLGELVARGVRNPVCLITKCAVTQDVIDAILAARAAGIPVIVYLSYSGLGPDIERGIDHEALRANFPRLSEHGIPVIHYWRPLIHANAAPETITHVLDWAARYSTCSVAVGLKVKRGSRQQMADLWPALSDENLPLESADAVWPRETWDLLDTLPLRYPDHPIYQTNSCALAHVLARPDNHNVHATPTCTANHCPASQRERCATASPPSVNADAIRNQLVWLGVPTLPVFDWDATTRTVTIQGALSLRDRSNIAQRLGIAVQAARGSNEQYWSGRLEGRQPIIVDS
;
A
#
# COMPACT_ATOMS: atom_id res chain seq x y z
N MET A 1 -46.71 51.74 56.18
CA MET A 1 -46.02 50.89 57.16
C MET A 1 -45.93 49.48 56.60
N PRO A 2 -44.72 48.98 56.28
CA PRO A 2 -44.51 47.62 55.79
C PRO A 2 -44.30 46.63 56.95
N PRO A 3 -44.36 45.32 56.67
CA PRO A 3 -43.31 44.46 57.20
C PRO A 3 -42.62 43.64 56.11
N ALA A 4 -41.34 43.43 56.36
CA ALA A 4 -40.38 42.72 55.54
C ALA A 4 -40.46 41.20 55.76
N HIS A 5 -40.17 40.41 54.72
CA HIS A 5 -39.63 39.06 54.91
C HIS A 5 -38.48 38.74 53.96
N SER A 6 -37.52 38.06 54.57
CA SER A 6 -36.16 37.69 54.24
C SER A 6 -35.94 36.93 52.93
N ARG A 7 -34.87 37.30 52.22
CA ARG A 7 -34.18 36.48 51.22
C ARG A 7 -33.21 35.54 51.93
N THR A 8 -33.32 34.23 51.71
CA THR A 8 -32.26 33.26 52.01
C THR A 8 -31.46 33.02 50.73
N GLY A 9 -30.15 33.27 50.80
CA GLY A 9 -29.20 33.06 49.72
C GLY A 9 -28.92 31.57 49.50
N GLY A 10 -29.04 31.12 48.25
CA GLY A 10 -28.48 29.87 47.78
C GLY A 10 -27.03 30.11 47.32
N THR A 11 -26.13 29.29 47.84
CA THR A 11 -24.71 29.21 47.51
C THR A 11 -24.52 28.83 46.03
N PRO A 12 -23.54 29.40 45.30
CA PRO A 12 -23.20 28.92 43.97
C PRO A 12 -22.62 27.52 44.09
N ALA A 13 -23.09 26.58 43.26
CA ALA A 13 -22.50 25.27 43.14
C ALA A 13 -21.03 25.41 42.69
N GLU A 14 -20.12 24.78 43.42
CA GLU A 14 -18.72 24.60 43.01
C GLU A 14 -18.70 23.80 41.70
N GLU A 15 -18.26 24.43 40.62
CA GLU A 15 -17.94 23.75 39.37
C GLU A 15 -16.72 22.85 39.58
N ASP A 16 -16.89 21.57 39.24
CA ASP A 16 -15.85 20.56 39.25
C ASP A 16 -14.67 20.98 38.33
N PRO A 17 -13.45 21.17 38.87
CA PRO A 17 -12.27 21.57 38.10
C PRO A 17 -11.73 20.46 37.17
N SER A 18 -12.39 19.30 37.07
CA SER A 18 -11.97 18.18 36.23
C SER A 18 -12.34 18.31 34.75
N VAL A 19 -13.22 19.24 34.36
CA VAL A 19 -13.47 19.54 32.93
C VAL A 19 -12.48 20.60 32.45
N ARG A 20 -11.20 20.24 32.44
CA ARG A 20 -10.23 20.97 31.61
C ARG A 20 -10.69 20.83 30.16
N ASN A 21 -11.20 21.93 29.62
CA ASN A 21 -11.31 22.19 28.19
C ASN A 21 -10.02 21.72 27.51
N ALA A 22 -10.02 20.49 27.00
CA ALA A 22 -9.09 20.09 25.97
C ALA A 22 -9.43 20.98 24.79
N LEU A 23 -8.68 22.06 24.63
CA LEU A 23 -8.64 22.83 23.39
C LEU A 23 -8.64 21.81 22.25
N PRO A 24 -9.57 21.88 21.29
CA PRO A 24 -9.58 20.95 20.18
C PRO A 24 -8.18 21.01 19.58
N LEU A 25 -7.44 19.90 19.69
CA LEU A 25 -6.15 19.76 19.04
C LEU A 25 -6.38 20.20 17.60
N LEU A 26 -5.75 21.31 17.21
CA LEU A 26 -5.79 21.76 15.82
C LEU A 26 -5.53 20.51 14.97
N PRO A 27 -6.35 20.27 13.92
CA PRO A 27 -6.16 19.07 13.11
C PRO A 27 -4.69 19.04 12.70
N PRO A 28 -3.99 17.91 12.92
CA PRO A 28 -2.58 17.82 12.62
C PRO A 28 -2.34 18.36 11.21
N GLN A 29 -1.36 19.25 11.09
CA GLN A 29 -1.04 19.88 9.80
C GLN A 29 -0.89 18.78 8.75
N ARG A 30 -1.66 18.90 7.67
CA ARG A 30 -1.66 17.88 6.60
C ARG A 30 -0.26 17.76 6.01
N VAL A 31 0.31 16.56 6.08
CA VAL A 31 1.57 16.23 5.42
C VAL A 31 1.24 15.61 4.06
N TRP A 32 1.76 16.21 2.99
CA TRP A 32 1.50 15.80 1.61
C TRP A 32 2.65 14.99 1.05
N GLU A 33 2.32 13.97 0.26
CA GLU A 33 3.31 13.26 -0.55
C GLU A 33 3.49 13.93 -1.91
N PRO A 34 4.62 13.68 -2.59
CA PRO A 34 4.75 14.01 -4.01
C PRO A 34 3.60 13.41 -4.84
N VAL A 35 3.21 14.12 -5.90
CA VAL A 35 2.23 13.60 -6.87
C VAL A 35 2.78 12.35 -7.58
N ILE A 36 4.08 12.30 -7.84
CA ILE A 36 4.77 11.14 -8.39
C ILE A 36 5.82 10.72 -7.37
N ASP A 37 5.69 9.50 -6.86
CA ASP A 37 6.65 8.93 -5.91
C ASP A 37 7.01 7.49 -6.26
N GLN A 38 8.08 6.98 -5.65
CA GLN A 38 8.54 5.61 -5.85
C GLN A 38 8.37 4.82 -4.56
N HIS A 39 7.54 3.78 -4.62
CA HIS A 39 7.41 2.78 -3.57
C HIS A 39 8.18 1.52 -3.95
N ASP A 40 8.32 0.59 -3.00
CA ASP A 40 9.07 -0.67 -3.16
C ASP A 40 8.64 -1.52 -4.35
N THR A 41 7.36 -1.45 -4.76
CA THR A 41 6.83 -2.28 -5.85
C THR A 41 6.47 -1.50 -7.12
N TRP A 42 6.18 -0.20 -7.01
CA TRP A 42 5.54 0.57 -8.07
C TRP A 42 5.84 2.07 -7.96
N LEU A 43 5.52 2.80 -9.03
CA LEU A 43 5.41 4.26 -8.99
C LEU A 43 4.03 4.63 -8.47
N ALA A 44 3.99 5.36 -7.35
CA ALA A 44 2.77 5.86 -6.77
C ALA A 44 2.38 7.19 -7.44
N ILE A 45 1.12 7.29 -7.85
CA ILE A 45 0.58 8.45 -8.57
C ILE A 45 -0.55 9.04 -7.72
N ASN A 46 -0.26 10.13 -7.02
CA ASN A 46 -1.10 10.71 -5.96
C ASN A 46 -1.58 12.14 -6.29
N PRO A 47 -2.37 12.32 -7.36
CA PRO A 47 -2.85 13.64 -7.76
C PRO A 47 -3.97 14.16 -6.87
N ASP A 48 -4.69 13.27 -6.19
CA ASP A 48 -5.59 13.59 -5.10
C ASP A 48 -5.08 12.93 -3.81
N GLN A 49 -5.16 13.65 -2.69
CA GLN A 49 -4.71 13.15 -1.39
C GLN A 49 -5.65 13.51 -0.25
N GLY A 50 -5.72 12.63 0.74
CA GLY A 50 -6.69 12.64 1.83
C GLY A 50 -7.84 11.67 1.56
N CYS A 51 -8.45 11.11 2.60
CA CYS A 51 -9.49 10.11 2.50
C CYS A 51 -10.60 10.39 3.52
N PRO A 52 -11.89 10.34 3.14
CA PRO A 52 -13.00 10.53 4.09
C PRO A 52 -13.22 9.30 4.98
N LYS A 53 -12.61 8.16 4.63
CA LYS A 53 -12.76 6.90 5.37
C LYS A 53 -11.90 6.88 6.63
N VAL A 54 -12.26 6.01 7.56
CA VAL A 54 -11.67 5.97 8.90
C VAL A 54 -11.30 4.53 9.25
N CYS A 55 -10.22 4.05 8.62
CA CYS A 55 -9.62 2.77 9.01
C CYS A 55 -8.61 3.02 10.13
N ASP A 56 -8.71 2.32 11.26
CA ASP A 56 -7.88 2.61 12.45
C ASP A 56 -6.38 2.30 12.22
N TYR A 57 -6.09 1.37 11.31
CA TYR A 57 -4.73 1.04 10.87
C TYR A 57 -4.18 1.96 9.75
N CYS A 58 -4.94 2.96 9.30
CA CYS A 58 -4.57 3.72 8.10
C CYS A 58 -3.30 4.54 8.32
N TYR A 59 -2.31 4.34 7.44
CA TYR A 59 -1.08 5.12 7.44
C TYR A 59 -1.27 6.61 7.06
N LEU A 60 -2.48 7.01 6.67
CA LEU A 60 -2.82 8.41 6.41
C LEU A 60 -3.21 9.17 7.69
N LEU A 61 -3.44 8.47 8.81
CA LEU A 61 -3.91 9.08 10.06
C LEU A 61 -2.86 10.03 10.64
N ASP A 62 -1.61 9.58 10.76
CA ASP A 62 -0.48 10.36 11.28
C ASP A 62 -0.14 11.58 10.40
N ARG A 63 -0.61 11.58 9.15
CA ARG A 63 -0.44 12.68 8.19
C ARG A 63 -1.59 13.70 8.20
N GLY A 64 -2.58 13.52 9.08
CA GLY A 64 -3.81 14.32 9.06
C GLY A 64 -4.63 14.14 7.78
N GLN A 65 -4.50 12.98 7.11
CA GLN A 65 -5.10 12.70 5.82
C GLN A 65 -6.29 11.73 5.88
N THR A 66 -6.76 11.32 7.07
CA THR A 66 -8.03 10.60 7.24
C THR A 66 -9.13 11.55 7.71
N ARG A 67 -10.41 11.16 7.59
CA ARG A 67 -11.57 11.99 7.96
C ARG A 67 -11.61 13.35 7.26
N VAL A 68 -10.98 13.46 6.08
CA VAL A 68 -10.89 14.72 5.33
C VAL A 68 -11.40 14.56 3.91
N LYS A 69 -11.88 15.66 3.36
CA LYS A 69 -12.15 15.74 1.93
C LYS A 69 -10.82 15.64 1.16
N PRO A 70 -10.71 14.77 0.15
CA PRO A 70 -9.53 14.68 -0.68
C PRO A 70 -9.28 16.02 -1.40
N ALA A 71 -8.03 16.46 -1.44
CA ALA A 71 -7.62 17.66 -2.16
C ALA A 71 -6.87 17.28 -3.43
N GLN A 72 -7.18 17.99 -4.50
CA GLN A 72 -6.53 17.83 -5.79
C GLN A 72 -5.26 18.68 -5.84
N LEU A 73 -4.13 18.00 -6.03
CA LEU A 73 -2.79 18.57 -6.17
C LEU A 73 -2.40 18.75 -7.64
N ALA A 74 -2.95 17.94 -8.53
CA ALA A 74 -2.74 18.03 -9.98
C ALA A 74 -4.01 17.63 -10.71
N THR A 75 -4.27 18.21 -11.89
CA THR A 75 -5.30 17.72 -12.82
C THR A 75 -4.81 16.44 -13.52
N PRO A 76 -5.68 15.68 -14.22
CA PRO A 76 -5.26 14.53 -15.03
C PRO A 76 -4.09 14.83 -15.99
N GLN A 77 -4.23 15.89 -16.79
CA GLN A 77 -3.19 16.35 -17.72
C GLN A 77 -1.88 16.66 -16.99
N ARG A 78 -1.94 17.45 -15.91
CA ARG A 78 -0.76 17.82 -15.13
C ARG A 78 -0.12 16.60 -14.46
N THR A 79 -0.90 15.60 -14.08
CA THR A 79 -0.40 14.36 -13.48
C THR A 79 0.43 13.58 -14.47
N VAL A 80 -0.03 13.46 -15.73
CA VAL A 80 0.74 12.78 -16.78
C VAL A 80 1.98 13.58 -17.16
N ASP A 81 1.92 14.92 -17.19
CA ASP A 81 3.12 15.74 -17.38
C ASP A 81 4.15 15.52 -16.28
N LEU A 82 3.71 15.52 -15.02
CA LEU A 82 4.57 15.25 -13.86
C LEU A 82 5.16 13.83 -13.93
N LEU A 83 4.35 12.83 -14.27
CA LEU A 83 4.80 11.45 -14.45
C LEU A 83 5.92 11.37 -15.48
N LEU A 84 5.70 11.90 -16.69
CA LEU A 84 6.66 11.80 -17.79
C LEU A 84 7.94 12.60 -17.54
N SER A 85 7.87 13.65 -16.72
CA SER A 85 9.03 14.46 -16.31
C SER A 85 9.78 13.89 -15.09
N SER A 86 9.21 12.90 -14.40
CA SER A 86 9.77 12.39 -13.15
C SER A 86 11.06 11.60 -13.39
N PRO A 87 12.13 11.80 -12.58
CA PRO A 87 13.34 10.98 -12.66
C PRO A 87 13.06 9.50 -12.33
N TYR A 88 11.96 9.21 -11.63
CA TYR A 88 11.56 7.86 -11.29
C TYR A 88 10.83 7.12 -12.43
N TYR A 89 10.37 7.82 -13.45
CA TYR A 89 9.58 7.21 -14.52
C TYR A 89 10.41 6.28 -15.41
N TYR A 90 9.85 5.09 -15.69
CA TYR A 90 10.32 4.17 -16.72
C TYR A 90 9.13 3.35 -17.26
N ARG A 91 9.20 2.89 -18.51
CA ARG A 91 8.03 2.32 -19.23
C ARG A 91 7.50 1.01 -18.65
N GLN A 92 8.33 0.24 -17.96
CA GLN A 92 7.97 -1.05 -17.37
C GLN A 92 7.39 -0.93 -15.96
N ALA A 93 7.44 0.27 -15.36
CA ALA A 93 6.93 0.53 -14.03
C ALA A 93 5.44 0.27 -13.97
N VAL A 94 4.98 -0.34 -12.89
CA VAL A 94 3.55 -0.36 -12.56
C VAL A 94 3.19 0.99 -11.93
N LEU A 95 2.10 1.60 -12.37
CA LEU A 95 1.55 2.83 -11.80
C LEU A 95 0.46 2.47 -10.80
N ALA A 96 0.72 2.62 -9.50
CA ALA A 96 -0.31 2.50 -8.48
C ALA A 96 -0.98 3.87 -8.30
N LEU A 97 -2.21 3.99 -8.77
CA LEU A 97 -2.93 5.24 -8.71
C LEU A 97 -3.57 5.42 -7.33
N TYR A 98 -3.51 6.65 -6.82
CA TYR A 98 -4.20 7.11 -5.63
C TYR A 98 -3.82 6.37 -4.35
N THR A 99 -2.54 6.05 -4.11
CA THR A 99 -2.13 5.39 -2.85
C THR A 99 -2.44 6.25 -1.61
N CYS A 100 -2.49 7.58 -1.75
CA CYS A 100 -2.81 8.53 -0.68
C CYS A 100 -4.29 8.95 -0.60
N THR A 101 -5.20 8.18 -1.24
CA THR A 101 -6.64 8.31 -1.08
C THR A 101 -7.30 6.97 -1.48
N ASP A 102 -8.61 6.93 -1.63
CA ASP A 102 -9.27 5.88 -2.42
C ASP A 102 -9.91 6.60 -3.60
N ALA A 103 -9.51 6.22 -4.83
CA ALA A 103 -9.92 6.87 -6.06
C ALA A 103 -11.45 6.93 -6.23
N LEU A 104 -12.17 6.05 -5.53
CA LEU A 104 -13.62 5.90 -5.62
C LEU A 104 -14.35 6.43 -4.38
N ALA A 105 -13.63 7.01 -3.40
CA ALA A 105 -14.22 7.50 -2.16
C ALA A 105 -15.20 8.66 -2.34
N THR A 106 -15.06 9.45 -3.40
CA THR A 106 -15.97 10.56 -3.73
C THR A 106 -16.26 10.62 -5.23
N PRO A 107 -17.41 11.21 -5.64
CA PRO A 107 -17.70 11.43 -7.06
C PRO A 107 -16.61 12.23 -7.79
N ARG A 108 -15.97 13.19 -7.10
CA ARG A 108 -14.88 13.98 -7.67
C ARG A 108 -13.64 13.13 -7.95
N ASN A 109 -13.20 12.31 -6.99
CA ASN A 109 -12.03 11.44 -7.20
C ASN A 109 -12.30 10.44 -8.32
N ARG A 110 -13.52 9.90 -8.37
CA ARG A 110 -13.93 9.00 -9.44
C ARG A 110 -13.83 9.67 -10.81
N ALA A 111 -14.38 10.88 -10.95
CA ALA A 111 -14.28 11.64 -12.19
C ALA A 111 -12.81 11.95 -12.56
N HIS A 112 -11.97 12.25 -11.57
CA HIS A 112 -10.55 12.45 -11.78
C HIS A 112 -9.85 11.16 -12.27
N LEU A 113 -10.18 10.00 -11.70
CA LEU A 113 -9.63 8.71 -12.13
C LEU A 113 -10.00 8.44 -13.60
N VAL A 114 -11.27 8.62 -13.96
CA VAL A 114 -11.75 8.46 -15.35
C VAL A 114 -10.97 9.38 -16.29
N GLY A 115 -10.82 10.66 -15.92
CA GLY A 115 -10.03 11.62 -16.70
C GLY A 115 -8.55 11.25 -16.81
N LEU A 116 -7.95 10.72 -15.73
CA LEU A 116 -6.55 10.29 -15.71
C LEU A 116 -6.30 9.08 -16.60
N LEU A 117 -7.18 8.08 -16.59
CA LEU A 117 -7.10 6.95 -17.53
C LEU A 117 -7.21 7.45 -18.98
N GLY A 118 -8.11 8.39 -19.24
CA GLY A 118 -8.24 9.03 -20.57
C GLY A 118 -6.97 9.75 -21.01
N GLU A 119 -6.34 10.53 -20.12
CA GLU A 119 -5.09 11.22 -20.43
C GLU A 119 -3.92 10.25 -20.69
N LEU A 120 -3.80 9.17 -19.90
CA LEU A 120 -2.78 8.13 -20.14
C LEU A 120 -2.94 7.53 -21.54
N VAL A 121 -4.17 7.26 -21.97
CA VAL A 121 -4.47 6.78 -23.33
C VAL A 121 -4.09 7.83 -24.37
N ALA A 122 -4.54 9.08 -24.21
CA ALA A 122 -4.29 10.16 -25.16
C ALA A 122 -2.80 10.46 -25.36
N ARG A 123 -1.99 10.30 -24.30
CA ARG A 123 -0.55 10.53 -24.30
C ARG A 123 0.27 9.29 -24.63
N GLY A 124 -0.38 8.16 -24.93
CA GLY A 124 0.29 6.90 -25.30
C GLY A 124 1.12 6.30 -24.16
N VAL A 125 0.77 6.57 -22.90
CA VAL A 125 1.41 5.94 -21.74
C VAL A 125 0.88 4.52 -21.61
N ARG A 126 1.77 3.52 -21.72
CA ARG A 126 1.42 2.08 -21.76
C ARG A 126 1.80 1.31 -20.50
N ASN A 127 2.28 2.00 -19.47
CA ASN A 127 2.61 1.37 -18.21
C ASN A 127 1.40 0.58 -17.65
N PRO A 128 1.62 -0.60 -17.06
CA PRO A 128 0.58 -1.26 -16.30
C PRO A 128 0.06 -0.36 -15.17
N VAL A 129 -1.26 -0.36 -14.96
CA VAL A 129 -1.95 0.43 -13.96
C VAL A 129 -2.53 -0.50 -12.89
N CYS A 130 -2.36 -0.12 -11.64
CA CYS A 130 -2.95 -0.74 -10.47
C CYS A 130 -3.90 0.25 -9.79
N LEU A 131 -5.13 -0.17 -9.53
CA LEU A 131 -6.13 0.58 -8.76
C LEU A 131 -6.42 -0.17 -7.47
N ILE A 132 -6.21 0.46 -6.31
CA ILE A 132 -6.51 -0.16 -5.01
C ILE A 132 -7.74 0.53 -4.43
N THR A 133 -8.76 -0.23 -4.05
CA THR A 133 -9.99 0.35 -3.50
C THR A 133 -10.65 -0.55 -2.44
N LYS A 134 -11.39 0.11 -1.54
CA LYS A 134 -12.39 -0.46 -0.63
C LYS A 134 -13.80 0.00 -0.97
N CYS A 135 -13.97 0.81 -2.00
CA CYS A 135 -15.24 1.42 -2.37
C CYS A 135 -15.87 0.70 -3.56
N ALA A 136 -17.15 0.96 -3.80
CA ALA A 136 -17.90 0.42 -4.93
C ALA A 136 -17.26 0.84 -6.27
N VAL A 137 -17.04 -0.12 -7.16
CA VAL A 137 -16.63 0.14 -8.54
C VAL A 137 -17.89 0.32 -9.39
N THR A 138 -18.09 1.54 -9.86
CA THR A 138 -19.25 1.95 -10.66
C THR A 138 -19.05 1.67 -12.15
N GLN A 139 -20.13 1.74 -12.93
CA GLN A 139 -20.08 1.41 -14.37
C GLN A 139 -19.16 2.34 -15.17
N ASP A 140 -19.19 3.65 -14.91
CA ASP A 140 -18.31 4.63 -15.55
C ASP A 140 -16.83 4.32 -15.35
N VAL A 141 -16.46 3.76 -14.19
CA VAL A 141 -15.09 3.32 -13.91
C VAL A 141 -14.75 2.07 -14.69
N ILE A 142 -15.68 1.09 -14.74
CA ILE A 142 -15.50 -0.13 -15.55
C ILE A 142 -15.29 0.25 -17.02
N ASP A 143 -16.13 1.13 -17.57
CA ASP A 143 -16.05 1.56 -18.95
C ASP A 143 -14.70 2.26 -19.23
N ALA A 144 -14.23 3.12 -18.32
CA ALA A 144 -12.91 3.76 -18.43
C ALA A 144 -11.75 2.76 -18.36
N ILE A 145 -11.83 1.76 -17.48
CA ILE A 145 -10.85 0.67 -17.39
C ILE A 145 -10.82 -0.13 -18.70
N LEU A 146 -11.98 -0.51 -19.23
CA LEU A 146 -12.08 -1.26 -20.48
C LEU A 146 -11.54 -0.46 -21.67
N ALA A 147 -11.83 0.84 -21.73
CA ALA A 147 -11.27 1.73 -22.76
C ALA A 147 -9.73 1.81 -22.68
N ALA A 148 -9.16 1.96 -21.48
CA ALA A 148 -7.71 1.97 -21.28
C ALA A 148 -7.07 0.62 -21.69
N ARG A 149 -7.71 -0.50 -21.34
CA ARG A 149 -7.26 -1.84 -21.75
C ARG A 149 -7.33 -2.06 -23.25
N ALA A 150 -8.40 -1.63 -23.91
CA ALA A 150 -8.53 -1.68 -25.36
C ALA A 150 -7.44 -0.84 -26.06
N ALA A 151 -6.98 0.24 -25.43
CA ALA A 151 -5.85 1.00 -25.90
C ALA A 151 -4.48 0.34 -25.60
N GLY A 152 -4.43 -0.79 -24.89
CA GLY A 152 -3.19 -1.50 -24.56
C GLY A 152 -2.53 -1.09 -23.24
N ILE A 153 -3.29 -0.48 -22.32
CA ILE A 153 -2.86 -0.26 -20.93
C ILE A 153 -3.37 -1.43 -20.09
N PRO A 154 -2.51 -2.32 -19.56
CA PRO A 154 -2.95 -3.32 -18.60
C PRO A 154 -3.49 -2.62 -17.36
N VAL A 155 -4.73 -2.90 -16.95
CA VAL A 155 -5.31 -2.36 -15.72
C VAL A 155 -5.71 -3.51 -14.81
N ILE A 156 -5.21 -3.47 -13.58
CA ILE A 156 -5.44 -4.48 -12.53
C ILE A 156 -6.11 -3.79 -11.34
N VAL A 157 -7.15 -4.41 -10.79
CA VAL A 157 -7.86 -3.88 -9.61
C VAL A 157 -7.51 -4.70 -8.38
N TYR A 158 -7.06 -4.02 -7.34
CA TYR A 158 -6.82 -4.55 -6.02
C TYR A 158 -8.03 -4.26 -5.14
N LEU A 159 -8.75 -5.32 -4.76
CA LEU A 159 -9.85 -5.20 -3.80
C LEU A 159 -9.31 -5.46 -2.40
N SER A 160 -9.29 -4.41 -1.57
CA SER A 160 -8.76 -4.49 -0.21
C SER A 160 -9.81 -5.04 0.76
N TYR A 161 -10.04 -6.34 0.69
CA TYR A 161 -10.98 -7.07 1.53
C TYR A 161 -10.20 -7.91 2.54
N SER A 162 -10.31 -7.61 3.82
CA SER A 162 -9.51 -8.25 4.87
C SER A 162 -10.33 -9.11 5.83
N GLY A 163 -11.66 -9.05 5.74
CA GLY A 163 -12.55 -9.62 6.75
C GLY A 163 -12.73 -8.74 7.99
N LEU A 164 -12.15 -7.53 8.01
CA LEU A 164 -12.38 -6.55 9.07
C LEU A 164 -13.79 -5.94 8.96
N GLY A 165 -14.38 -5.64 10.11
CA GLY A 165 -15.72 -5.08 10.23
C GLY A 165 -15.76 -3.54 10.32
N PRO A 166 -16.98 -2.97 10.40
CA PRO A 166 -17.19 -1.52 10.46
C PRO A 166 -16.60 -0.88 11.72
N ASP A 167 -16.35 -1.64 12.79
CA ASP A 167 -15.73 -1.11 14.02
C ASP A 167 -14.31 -0.62 13.76
N ILE A 168 -13.57 -1.27 12.86
CA ILE A 168 -12.20 -0.92 12.49
C ILE A 168 -12.16 -0.12 11.18
N GLU A 169 -13.03 -0.43 10.22
CA GLU A 169 -13.06 0.16 8.88
C GLU A 169 -14.27 1.09 8.69
N ARG A 170 -14.36 2.13 9.52
CA ARG A 170 -15.52 3.03 9.53
C ARG A 170 -15.65 3.81 8.21
N GLY A 171 -16.87 3.82 7.69
CA GLY A 171 -17.25 4.48 6.43
C GLY A 171 -16.99 3.64 5.18
N ILE A 172 -16.49 2.40 5.31
CA ILE A 172 -16.44 1.44 4.22
C ILE A 172 -17.80 0.73 4.11
N ASP A 173 -18.26 0.53 2.88
CA ASP A 173 -19.41 -0.32 2.58
C ASP A 173 -18.88 -1.70 2.17
N HIS A 174 -18.82 -2.62 3.14
CA HIS A 174 -18.26 -3.95 2.94
C HIS A 174 -19.10 -4.84 2.00
N GLU A 175 -20.40 -4.59 1.88
CA GLU A 175 -21.25 -5.30 0.94
C GLU A 175 -20.94 -4.86 -0.49
N ALA A 176 -20.87 -3.54 -0.73
CA ALA A 176 -20.49 -3.01 -2.03
C ALA A 176 -19.06 -3.41 -2.42
N LEU A 177 -18.13 -3.45 -1.46
CA LEU A 177 -16.78 -3.97 -1.68
C LEU A 177 -16.80 -5.44 -2.13
N ARG A 178 -17.55 -6.30 -1.44
CA ARG A 178 -17.67 -7.72 -1.82
C ARG A 178 -18.34 -7.89 -3.19
N ALA A 179 -19.32 -7.05 -3.53
CA ALA A 179 -20.00 -7.06 -4.82
C ALA A 179 -19.08 -6.70 -5.99
N ASN A 180 -17.96 -6.00 -5.75
CA ASN A 180 -16.98 -5.70 -6.80
C ASN A 180 -16.32 -6.97 -7.36
N PHE A 181 -16.15 -8.04 -6.56
CA PHE A 181 -15.47 -9.26 -7.00
C PHE A 181 -16.15 -9.91 -8.22
N PRO A 182 -17.42 -10.37 -8.14
CA PRO A 182 -18.10 -10.94 -9.29
C PRO A 182 -18.23 -9.92 -10.42
N ARG A 183 -18.55 -8.66 -10.11
CA ARG A 183 -18.73 -7.60 -11.11
C ARG A 183 -17.49 -7.39 -11.98
N LEU A 184 -16.30 -7.29 -11.39
CA LEU A 184 -15.06 -7.12 -12.13
C LEU A 184 -14.68 -8.38 -12.92
N SER A 185 -14.94 -9.56 -12.32
CA SER A 185 -14.70 -10.87 -12.95
C SER A 185 -15.54 -11.05 -14.22
N GLU A 186 -16.83 -10.72 -14.17
CA GLU A 186 -17.77 -10.77 -15.31
C GLU A 186 -17.33 -9.88 -16.48
N HIS A 187 -16.65 -8.77 -16.21
CA HIS A 187 -16.06 -7.89 -17.22
C HIS A 187 -14.64 -8.29 -17.63
N GLY A 188 -14.12 -9.42 -17.14
CA GLY A 188 -12.77 -9.90 -17.44
C GLY A 188 -11.66 -8.94 -17.00
N ILE A 189 -11.90 -8.12 -15.97
CA ILE A 189 -10.90 -7.21 -15.39
C ILE A 189 -10.11 -8.02 -14.35
N PRO A 190 -8.77 -8.12 -14.47
CA PRO A 190 -7.97 -8.84 -13.50
C PRO A 190 -8.11 -8.25 -12.10
N VAL A 191 -8.45 -9.11 -11.13
CA VAL A 191 -8.57 -8.74 -9.72
C VAL A 191 -7.46 -9.39 -8.92
N ILE A 192 -6.76 -8.61 -8.11
CA ILE A 192 -5.92 -9.11 -7.02
C ILE A 192 -6.67 -8.89 -5.72
N HIS A 193 -6.92 -9.96 -4.97
CA HIS A 193 -7.45 -9.84 -3.63
C HIS A 193 -6.36 -9.31 -2.71
N TYR A 194 -6.50 -8.06 -2.24
CA TYR A 194 -5.51 -7.43 -1.39
C TYR A 194 -5.86 -7.68 0.08
N TRP A 195 -5.41 -8.82 0.56
CA TRP A 195 -5.73 -9.35 1.89
C TRP A 195 -4.86 -8.69 2.96
N ARG A 196 -5.20 -7.44 3.29
CA ARG A 196 -4.46 -6.62 4.25
C ARG A 196 -5.31 -5.55 4.95
N PRO A 197 -4.92 -5.14 6.17
CA PRO A 197 -3.91 -5.81 7.00
C PRO A 197 -4.48 -7.08 7.62
N LEU A 198 -3.59 -8.03 7.89
CA LEU A 198 -3.86 -9.15 8.77
C LEU A 198 -3.42 -8.78 10.19
N ILE A 199 -4.38 -8.80 11.12
CA ILE A 199 -4.27 -8.41 12.53
C ILE A 199 -5.09 -9.37 13.40
N HIS A 200 -4.93 -9.33 14.72
CA HIS A 200 -5.66 -10.24 15.63
C HIS A 200 -7.19 -10.22 15.40
N ALA A 201 -7.78 -9.06 15.07
CA ALA A 201 -9.21 -8.90 14.84
C ALA A 201 -9.78 -9.67 13.62
N ASN A 202 -8.95 -10.07 12.66
CA ASN A 202 -9.34 -10.91 11.53
C ASN A 202 -8.52 -12.21 11.42
N ALA A 203 -7.90 -12.63 12.52
CA ALA A 203 -7.01 -13.80 12.55
C ALA A 203 -7.72 -15.14 12.72
N ALA A 204 -9.01 -15.13 13.10
CA ALA A 204 -9.77 -16.36 13.34
C ALA A 204 -9.82 -17.24 12.07
N PRO A 205 -9.55 -18.56 12.17
CA PRO A 205 -9.54 -19.47 11.02
C PRO A 205 -10.82 -19.44 10.18
N GLU A 206 -11.99 -19.25 10.80
CA GLU A 206 -13.28 -19.14 10.15
C GLU A 206 -13.39 -17.87 9.31
N THR A 207 -12.91 -16.73 9.83
CA THR A 207 -12.86 -15.46 9.12
C THR A 207 -11.94 -15.56 7.91
N ILE A 208 -10.73 -16.11 8.11
CA ILE A 208 -9.76 -16.32 7.03
C ILE A 208 -10.35 -17.21 5.94
N THR A 209 -10.93 -18.33 6.35
CA THR A 209 -11.64 -19.28 5.47
C THR A 209 -12.72 -18.57 4.66
N HIS A 210 -13.62 -17.84 5.32
CA HIS A 210 -14.71 -17.14 4.67
C HIS A 210 -14.22 -16.14 3.61
N VAL A 211 -13.20 -15.34 3.97
CA VAL A 211 -12.62 -14.33 3.08
C VAL A 211 -11.98 -14.97 1.85
N LEU A 212 -11.19 -16.03 2.04
CA LEU A 212 -10.50 -16.72 0.94
C LEU A 212 -11.47 -17.51 0.06
N ASP A 213 -12.45 -18.22 0.64
CA ASP A 213 -13.49 -18.94 -0.10
C ASP A 213 -14.28 -18.00 -1.02
N TRP A 214 -14.46 -16.73 -0.62
CA TRP A 214 -15.08 -15.71 -1.48
C TRP A 214 -14.11 -15.19 -2.54
N ALA A 215 -12.94 -14.73 -2.12
CA ALA A 215 -11.98 -14.07 -3.00
C ALA A 215 -11.47 -15.00 -4.11
N ALA A 216 -11.14 -16.25 -3.78
CA ALA A 216 -10.59 -17.23 -4.71
C ALA A 216 -11.53 -17.60 -5.86
N ARG A 217 -12.84 -17.31 -5.75
CA ARG A 217 -13.80 -17.53 -6.84
C ARG A 217 -13.67 -16.52 -7.98
N TYR A 218 -13.13 -15.34 -7.69
CA TYR A 218 -13.23 -14.19 -8.60
C TYR A 218 -11.91 -13.48 -8.85
N SER A 219 -10.93 -13.60 -7.93
CA SER A 219 -9.63 -12.97 -8.08
C SER A 219 -8.60 -13.93 -8.68
N THR A 220 -7.63 -13.37 -9.41
CA THR A 220 -6.54 -14.15 -10.02
C THR A 220 -5.57 -14.68 -8.99
N CYS A 221 -5.38 -13.94 -7.90
CA CYS A 221 -4.55 -14.34 -6.77
C CYS A 221 -4.92 -13.52 -5.52
N SER A 222 -4.30 -13.86 -4.39
CA SER A 222 -4.32 -13.06 -3.16
C SER A 222 -2.93 -12.50 -2.85
N VAL A 223 -2.88 -11.30 -2.29
CA VAL A 223 -1.68 -10.75 -1.63
C VAL A 223 -1.97 -10.61 -0.14
N ALA A 224 -1.35 -11.45 0.68
CA ALA A 224 -1.44 -11.44 2.13
C ALA A 224 -0.36 -10.53 2.72
N VAL A 225 -0.77 -9.55 3.54
CA VAL A 225 0.19 -8.68 4.24
C VAL A 225 -0.30 -8.40 5.66
N GLY A 226 0.58 -8.64 6.64
CA GLY A 226 0.39 -8.22 8.01
C GLY A 226 0.33 -6.70 8.20
N LEU A 227 0.22 -6.27 9.44
CA LEU A 227 0.19 -4.86 9.80
C LEU A 227 1.54 -4.19 9.54
N LYS A 228 1.55 -3.16 8.71
CA LYS A 228 2.72 -2.30 8.49
C LYS A 228 2.76 -1.23 9.58
N VAL A 229 3.86 -1.16 10.33
CA VAL A 229 4.05 -0.17 11.39
C VAL A 229 5.08 0.86 10.93
N LYS A 230 4.66 2.12 10.84
CA LYS A 230 5.54 3.24 10.52
C LYS A 230 6.24 3.74 11.78
N ARG A 231 7.43 4.32 11.62
CA ARG A 231 8.12 5.05 12.69
C ARG A 231 7.23 6.13 13.32
N GLY A 232 7.10 6.10 14.64
CA GLY A 232 6.26 7.03 15.40
C GLY A 232 4.78 6.65 15.48
N SER A 233 4.35 5.53 14.87
CA SER A 233 2.94 5.10 14.89
C SER A 233 2.63 4.04 15.94
N ARG A 234 3.58 3.68 16.83
CA ARG A 234 3.39 2.63 17.84
C ARG A 234 2.11 2.81 18.65
N GLN A 235 1.86 4.00 19.21
CA GLN A 235 0.68 4.22 20.04
C GLN A 235 -0.62 3.94 19.26
N GLN A 236 -0.74 4.46 18.04
CA GLN A 236 -1.89 4.19 17.17
C GLN A 236 -2.07 2.68 16.93
N MET A 237 -0.97 1.95 16.71
CA MET A 237 -1.05 0.51 16.48
C MET A 237 -1.36 -0.27 17.76
N ALA A 238 -0.91 0.20 18.93
CA ALA A 238 -1.24 -0.38 20.23
C ALA A 238 -2.70 -0.16 20.62
N ASP A 239 -3.28 0.99 20.28
CA ASP A 239 -4.72 1.24 20.47
C ASP A 239 -5.58 0.27 19.64
N LEU A 240 -5.09 -0.12 18.46
CA LEU A 240 -5.74 -1.13 17.61
C LEU A 240 -5.45 -2.55 18.09
N TRP A 241 -4.21 -2.86 18.47
CA TRP A 241 -3.74 -4.19 18.86
C TRP A 241 -2.86 -4.08 20.11
N PRO A 242 -3.42 -4.27 21.32
CA PRO A 242 -2.75 -3.96 22.59
C PRO A 242 -1.40 -4.67 22.83
N ALA A 243 -1.21 -5.88 22.29
CA ALA A 243 0.07 -6.60 22.36
C ALA A 243 1.25 -5.81 21.75
N LEU A 244 0.96 -4.86 20.84
CA LEU A 244 1.97 -4.01 20.22
C LEU A 244 2.45 -2.87 21.13
N SER A 245 1.98 -2.79 22.37
CA SER A 245 2.49 -1.85 23.37
C SER A 245 3.87 -2.26 23.93
N ASP A 246 4.28 -3.52 23.81
CA ASP A 246 5.58 -4.00 24.33
C ASP A 246 6.76 -3.30 23.63
N GLU A 247 7.48 -2.47 24.39
CA GLU A 247 8.62 -1.67 23.91
C GLU A 247 9.76 -2.52 23.35
N ASN A 248 9.85 -3.80 23.75
CA ASN A 248 10.88 -4.71 23.26
C ASN A 248 10.62 -5.21 21.84
N LEU A 249 9.39 -5.09 21.33
CA LEU A 249 9.06 -5.50 19.96
C LEU A 249 9.66 -4.50 18.94
N PRO A 250 10.48 -4.94 17.97
CA PRO A 250 11.13 -4.03 17.02
C PRO A 250 10.22 -3.61 15.85
N LEU A 251 8.99 -3.18 16.16
CA LEU A 251 7.87 -2.99 15.21
C LEU A 251 8.23 -2.14 13.99
N GLU A 252 8.89 -1.00 14.20
CA GLU A 252 9.18 -0.01 13.14
C GLU A 252 10.30 -0.47 12.18
N SER A 253 11.04 -1.51 12.57
CA SER A 253 12.10 -2.13 11.75
C SER A 253 11.65 -3.41 11.04
N ALA A 254 10.49 -3.94 11.41
CA ALA A 254 9.91 -5.14 10.82
C ALA A 254 9.40 -4.89 9.40
N ASP A 255 9.33 -5.95 8.60
CA ASP A 255 8.57 -5.94 7.36
C ASP A 255 7.09 -5.70 7.67
N ALA A 256 6.50 -6.57 8.48
CA ALA A 256 5.12 -6.45 8.95
C ALA A 256 4.95 -7.23 10.25
N VAL A 257 3.88 -6.95 10.98
CA VAL A 257 3.47 -7.66 12.19
C VAL A 257 2.32 -8.59 11.85
N TRP A 258 2.40 -9.84 12.27
CA TRP A 258 1.44 -10.90 11.96
C TRP A 258 0.93 -11.58 13.23
N PRO A 259 -0.37 -11.91 13.29
CA PRO A 259 -0.89 -12.81 14.32
C PRO A 259 -0.34 -14.22 14.07
N ARG A 260 0.04 -14.94 15.13
CA ARG A 260 0.57 -16.30 15.01
C ARG A 260 -0.39 -17.22 14.26
N GLU A 261 -1.67 -17.17 14.59
CA GLU A 261 -2.70 -18.03 14.01
C GLU A 261 -2.81 -17.83 12.50
N THR A 262 -2.74 -16.58 12.04
CA THR A 262 -2.72 -16.28 10.61
C THR A 262 -1.43 -16.74 9.96
N TRP A 263 -0.29 -16.49 10.61
CA TRP A 263 1.02 -16.85 10.09
C TRP A 263 1.16 -18.36 9.87
N ASP A 264 0.81 -19.15 10.88
CA ASP A 264 0.89 -20.62 10.83
C ASP A 264 -0.06 -21.19 9.76
N LEU A 265 -1.21 -20.54 9.55
CA LEU A 265 -2.16 -20.98 8.54
C LEU A 265 -1.61 -20.80 7.11
N LEU A 266 -0.77 -19.80 6.84
CA LEU A 266 -0.23 -19.52 5.49
C LEU A 266 0.44 -20.74 4.86
N ASP A 267 1.09 -21.58 5.66
CA ASP A 267 1.78 -22.79 5.18
C ASP A 267 0.80 -23.87 4.70
N THR A 268 -0.44 -23.85 5.20
CA THR A 268 -1.48 -24.84 4.86
C THR A 268 -2.44 -24.36 3.78
N LEU A 269 -2.55 -23.04 3.54
CA LEU A 269 -3.44 -22.47 2.53
C LEU A 269 -3.21 -23.04 1.11
N PRO A 270 -1.97 -23.30 0.65
CA PRO A 270 -1.74 -23.93 -0.66
C PRO A 270 -2.41 -25.29 -0.84
N LEU A 271 -2.55 -26.09 0.23
CA LEU A 271 -3.23 -27.38 0.17
C LEU A 271 -4.73 -27.22 -0.03
N ARG A 272 -5.31 -26.17 0.57
CA ARG A 272 -6.74 -25.88 0.48
C ARG A 272 -7.12 -25.15 -0.80
N TYR A 273 -6.23 -24.30 -1.31
CA TYR A 273 -6.46 -23.49 -2.50
C TYR A 273 -5.34 -23.73 -3.54
N PRO A 274 -5.21 -24.95 -4.09
CA PRO A 274 -4.10 -25.31 -4.98
C PRO A 274 -4.06 -24.49 -6.26
N ASP A 275 -5.24 -24.09 -6.76
CA ASP A 275 -5.38 -23.31 -7.99
C ASP A 275 -5.42 -21.79 -7.76
N HIS A 276 -5.28 -21.34 -6.50
CA HIS A 276 -5.30 -19.92 -6.14
C HIS A 276 -3.95 -19.48 -5.56
N PRO A 277 -3.11 -18.80 -6.34
CA PRO A 277 -1.84 -18.30 -5.86
C PRO A 277 -2.01 -17.30 -4.71
N ILE A 278 -1.18 -17.43 -3.68
CA ILE A 278 -1.16 -16.53 -2.52
C ILE A 278 0.25 -15.99 -2.34
N TYR A 279 0.39 -14.68 -2.44
CA TYR A 279 1.68 -13.99 -2.37
C TYR A 279 1.79 -13.20 -1.08
N GLN A 280 2.98 -13.16 -0.49
CA GLN A 280 3.37 -12.21 0.56
C GLN A 280 4.01 -10.95 -0.04
N THR A 281 4.19 -10.88 -1.36
CA THR A 281 4.73 -9.70 -2.06
C THR A 281 3.86 -9.24 -3.22
N ASN A 282 3.64 -7.92 -3.31
CA ASN A 282 2.95 -7.31 -4.43
C ASN A 282 3.71 -7.52 -5.76
N SER A 283 5.05 -7.53 -5.73
CA SER A 283 5.86 -7.68 -6.94
C SER A 283 5.62 -9.01 -7.66
N CYS A 284 5.58 -10.11 -6.91
CA CYS A 284 5.32 -11.44 -7.48
C CYS A 284 3.87 -11.61 -7.94
N ALA A 285 2.90 -11.05 -7.22
CA ALA A 285 1.50 -11.05 -7.65
C ALA A 285 1.31 -10.27 -8.96
N LEU A 286 1.92 -9.08 -9.07
CA LEU A 286 1.90 -8.30 -10.31
C LEU A 286 2.62 -9.03 -11.45
N ALA A 287 3.77 -9.63 -11.17
CA ALA A 287 4.50 -10.42 -12.16
C ALA A 287 3.63 -11.56 -12.71
N HIS A 288 2.93 -12.27 -11.83
CA HIS A 288 1.98 -13.32 -12.19
C HIS A 288 0.83 -12.82 -13.07
N VAL A 289 0.10 -11.80 -12.62
CA VAL A 289 -1.07 -11.26 -13.35
C VAL A 289 -0.67 -10.62 -14.68
N LEU A 290 0.50 -9.98 -14.76
CA LEU A 290 1.04 -9.40 -15.98
C LEU A 290 1.76 -10.41 -16.87
N ALA A 291 1.75 -11.69 -16.49
CA ALA A 291 2.41 -12.77 -17.18
C ALA A 291 3.91 -12.52 -17.49
N ARG A 292 4.64 -11.90 -16.56
CA ARG A 292 6.06 -11.51 -16.69
C ARG A 292 6.91 -12.08 -15.54
N PRO A 293 8.24 -12.20 -15.68
CA PRO A 293 9.08 -12.54 -14.53
C PRO A 293 9.05 -11.42 -13.47
N ASP A 294 9.33 -11.78 -12.21
CA ASP A 294 9.59 -10.78 -11.17
C ASP A 294 10.86 -9.99 -11.53
N ASN A 295 10.81 -8.68 -11.32
CA ASN A 295 11.92 -7.76 -11.59
C ASN A 295 12.55 -7.19 -10.30
N HIS A 296 12.28 -7.78 -9.14
CA HIS A 296 12.80 -7.37 -7.83
C HIS A 296 13.80 -8.37 -7.26
N ASN A 297 14.35 -9.24 -8.11
CA ASN A 297 15.32 -10.28 -7.72
C ASN A 297 14.79 -11.21 -6.62
N VAL A 298 13.49 -11.53 -6.62
CA VAL A 298 12.88 -12.37 -5.59
C VAL A 298 13.17 -13.86 -5.82
N HIS A 299 13.38 -14.31 -7.06
CA HIS A 299 13.58 -15.72 -7.37
C HIS A 299 14.72 -16.36 -6.55
N ALA A 300 14.52 -17.61 -6.10
CA ALA A 300 15.45 -18.36 -5.25
C ALA A 300 15.81 -17.72 -3.88
N THR A 301 15.11 -16.66 -3.46
CA THR A 301 15.25 -16.10 -2.09
C THR A 301 14.24 -16.73 -1.12
N PRO A 302 14.38 -16.57 0.21
CA PRO A 302 13.35 -16.98 1.17
C PRO A 302 11.96 -16.40 0.88
N THR A 303 11.91 -15.19 0.30
CA THR A 303 10.67 -14.56 -0.16
C THR A 303 10.00 -15.34 -1.30
N CYS A 304 10.77 -15.97 -2.20
CA CYS A 304 10.25 -16.85 -3.24
C CYS A 304 9.56 -18.09 -2.66
N THR A 305 10.14 -18.66 -1.60
CA THR A 305 9.60 -19.85 -0.91
C THR A 305 8.31 -19.52 -0.19
N ALA A 306 8.25 -18.35 0.47
CA ALA A 306 7.06 -17.87 1.19
C ALA A 306 5.87 -17.53 0.27
N ASN A 307 6.11 -17.32 -1.03
CA ASN A 307 5.07 -17.07 -2.02
C ASN A 307 4.53 -18.40 -2.58
N HIS A 308 3.22 -18.63 -2.50
CA HIS A 308 2.54 -19.73 -3.19
C HIS A 308 2.36 -19.38 -4.67
N CYS A 309 3.41 -19.62 -5.45
CA CYS A 309 3.49 -19.30 -6.87
C CYS A 309 3.28 -20.57 -7.72
N PRO A 310 2.47 -20.51 -8.80
CA PRO A 310 2.31 -21.65 -9.70
C PRO A 310 3.61 -21.98 -10.42
N ALA A 311 3.79 -23.25 -10.79
CA ALA A 311 5.02 -23.75 -11.43
C ALA A 311 5.40 -22.93 -12.68
N SER A 312 4.42 -22.58 -13.52
CA SER A 312 4.64 -21.78 -14.72
C SER A 312 5.23 -20.39 -14.45
N GLN A 313 4.85 -19.74 -13.35
CA GLN A 313 5.41 -18.44 -12.99
C GLN A 313 6.80 -18.61 -12.36
N ARG A 314 7.05 -19.69 -11.59
CA ARG A 314 8.41 -19.97 -11.08
C ARG A 314 9.38 -20.25 -12.23
N GLU A 315 8.97 -21.04 -13.21
CA GLU A 315 9.74 -21.33 -14.43
C GLU A 315 10.03 -20.04 -15.19
N ARG A 316 9.03 -19.18 -15.42
CA ARG A 316 9.22 -17.87 -16.06
C ARG A 316 10.27 -17.02 -15.35
N CYS A 317 10.28 -17.01 -14.02
CA CYS A 317 11.30 -16.31 -13.24
C CYS A 317 12.69 -16.97 -13.35
N ALA A 318 12.75 -18.30 -13.36
CA ALA A 318 14.01 -19.06 -13.45
C ALA A 318 14.69 -18.90 -14.82
N THR A 319 13.92 -18.85 -15.90
CA THR A 319 14.44 -18.71 -17.27
C THR A 319 14.59 -17.25 -17.70
N ALA A 320 14.20 -16.29 -16.87
CA ALA A 320 14.36 -14.88 -17.18
C ALA A 320 15.84 -14.55 -17.29
N SER A 321 16.23 -13.91 -18.39
CA SER A 321 17.55 -13.32 -18.53
C SER A 321 17.50 -11.91 -17.96
N PRO A 322 17.99 -11.67 -16.73
CA PRO A 322 17.97 -10.33 -16.18
C PRO A 322 18.86 -9.41 -17.03
N PRO A 323 18.59 -8.10 -17.05
CA PRO A 323 19.44 -7.16 -17.76
C PRO A 323 20.88 -7.26 -17.23
N SER A 324 21.85 -7.13 -18.15
CA SER A 324 23.25 -6.97 -17.79
C SER A 324 23.41 -5.67 -17.01
N VAL A 325 24.02 -5.75 -15.82
CA VAL A 325 24.26 -4.60 -14.93
C VAL A 325 25.74 -4.58 -14.60
N ASN A 326 26.34 -3.40 -14.77
CA ASN A 326 27.70 -3.11 -14.38
C ASN A 326 27.73 -1.86 -13.48
N ALA A 327 28.91 -1.55 -12.94
CA ALA A 327 29.10 -0.39 -12.08
C ALA A 327 28.72 0.93 -12.77
N ASP A 328 28.93 1.06 -14.08
CA ASP A 328 28.57 2.27 -14.82
C ASP A 328 27.05 2.46 -14.92
N ALA A 329 26.29 1.39 -15.12
CA ALA A 329 24.83 1.44 -15.12
C ALA A 329 24.27 1.91 -13.77
N ILE A 330 24.83 1.39 -12.67
CA ILE A 330 24.49 1.81 -11.30
C ILE A 330 24.84 3.29 -11.09
N ARG A 331 26.06 3.69 -11.46
CA ARG A 331 26.53 5.08 -11.34
C ARG A 331 25.67 6.04 -12.14
N ASN A 332 25.37 5.71 -13.39
CA ASN A 332 24.51 6.50 -14.27
C ASN A 332 23.11 6.65 -13.70
N GLN A 333 22.57 5.60 -13.07
CA GLN A 333 21.26 5.69 -12.43
C GLN A 333 21.29 6.59 -11.19
N LEU A 334 22.35 6.53 -10.36
CA LEU A 334 22.53 7.44 -9.23
C LEU A 334 22.64 8.91 -9.68
N VAL A 335 23.39 9.18 -10.77
CA VAL A 335 23.48 10.52 -11.38
C VAL A 335 22.10 10.96 -11.90
N TRP A 336 21.39 10.08 -12.59
CA TRP A 336 20.06 10.36 -13.14
C TRP A 336 19.04 10.74 -12.05
N LEU A 337 19.11 10.08 -10.90
CA LEU A 337 18.29 10.39 -9.73
C LEU A 337 18.71 11.67 -9.01
N GLY A 338 19.80 12.32 -9.44
CA GLY A 338 20.29 13.55 -8.85
C GLY A 338 20.91 13.37 -7.47
N VAL A 339 21.49 12.19 -7.18
CA VAL A 339 22.19 11.94 -5.91
C VAL A 339 23.37 12.92 -5.82
N PRO A 340 23.39 13.88 -4.87
CA PRO A 340 24.28 15.05 -4.92
C PRO A 340 25.77 14.71 -4.88
N THR A 341 26.11 13.69 -4.08
CA THR A 341 27.45 13.14 -3.95
C THR A 341 27.35 11.67 -4.26
N LEU A 342 28.01 11.23 -5.33
CA LEU A 342 27.98 9.82 -5.71
C LEU A 342 28.60 8.97 -4.59
N PRO A 343 27.83 8.07 -3.98
CA PRO A 343 28.33 7.25 -2.91
C PRO A 343 29.34 6.24 -3.47
N VAL A 344 30.27 5.82 -2.61
CA VAL A 344 31.04 4.60 -2.86
C VAL A 344 30.07 3.43 -2.78
N PHE A 345 30.20 2.48 -3.70
CA PHE A 345 29.39 1.27 -3.67
C PHE A 345 30.20 0.06 -4.12
N ASP A 346 29.83 -1.09 -3.58
CA ASP A 346 30.34 -2.39 -3.95
C ASP A 346 29.27 -3.13 -4.76
N TRP A 347 29.64 -3.67 -5.92
CA TRP A 347 28.75 -4.43 -6.79
C TRP A 347 29.15 -5.91 -6.81
N ASP A 348 28.25 -6.77 -6.35
CA ASP A 348 28.41 -8.22 -6.45
C ASP A 348 27.54 -8.75 -7.60
N ALA A 349 28.20 -9.11 -8.70
CA ALA A 349 27.55 -9.67 -9.88
C ALA A 349 26.94 -11.07 -9.65
N THR A 350 27.44 -11.82 -8.67
CA THR A 350 26.97 -13.18 -8.35
C THR A 350 25.63 -13.13 -7.65
N THR A 351 25.53 -12.31 -6.59
CA THR A 351 24.27 -12.12 -5.84
C THR A 351 23.37 -11.05 -6.44
N ARG A 352 23.84 -10.34 -7.46
CA ARG A 352 23.20 -9.17 -8.08
C ARG A 352 22.78 -8.13 -7.03
N THR A 353 23.69 -7.86 -6.10
CA THR A 353 23.47 -6.92 -5.00
C THR A 353 24.44 -5.76 -5.10
N VAL A 354 23.93 -4.54 -5.01
CA VAL A 354 24.75 -3.35 -4.78
C VAL A 354 24.65 -2.93 -3.32
N THR A 355 25.81 -2.72 -2.69
CA THR A 355 25.92 -2.22 -1.33
C THR A 355 26.47 -0.80 -1.38
N ILE A 356 25.65 0.17 -1.00
CA ILE A 356 25.98 1.59 -1.04
C ILE A 356 26.49 2.03 0.33
N GLN A 357 27.69 2.60 0.35
CA GLN A 357 28.32 3.17 1.53
C GLN A 357 27.67 4.52 1.83
N GLY A 358 26.77 4.55 2.82
CA GLY A 358 26.05 5.75 3.24
C GLY A 358 24.53 5.60 3.14
N ALA A 359 23.85 6.71 3.39
CA ALA A 359 22.39 6.75 3.34
C ALA A 359 21.88 6.97 1.93
N LEU A 360 20.86 6.21 1.53
CA LEU A 360 20.10 6.46 0.31
C LEU A 360 18.61 6.42 0.64
N SER A 361 17.83 7.32 0.03
CA SER A 361 16.39 7.35 0.27
C SER A 361 15.73 6.05 -0.21
N LEU A 362 14.61 5.64 0.41
CA LEU A 362 13.88 4.43 0.00
C LEU A 362 13.43 4.52 -1.46
N ARG A 363 12.91 5.67 -1.89
CA ARG A 363 12.51 5.91 -3.28
C ARG A 363 13.66 5.68 -4.25
N ASP A 364 14.85 6.18 -3.96
CA ASP A 364 15.99 6.00 -4.88
C ASP A 364 16.45 4.53 -4.91
N ARG A 365 16.51 3.88 -3.74
CA ARG A 365 16.82 2.45 -3.63
C ARG A 365 15.84 1.60 -4.44
N SER A 366 14.55 1.83 -4.24
CA SER A 366 13.47 1.10 -4.91
C SER A 366 13.48 1.36 -6.42
N ASN A 367 13.79 2.57 -6.87
CA ASN A 367 13.91 2.87 -8.30
C ASN A 367 15.09 2.12 -8.94
N ILE A 368 16.28 2.17 -8.32
CA ILE A 368 17.47 1.47 -8.80
C ILE A 368 17.21 -0.03 -8.86
N ALA A 369 16.66 -0.61 -7.78
CA ALA A 369 16.34 -2.02 -7.69
C ALA A 369 15.41 -2.46 -8.84
N GLN A 370 14.31 -1.73 -9.05
CA GLN A 370 13.32 -2.06 -10.07
C GLN A 370 13.83 -1.86 -11.51
N ARG A 371 14.59 -0.80 -11.76
CA ARG A 371 15.05 -0.43 -13.10
C ARG A 371 16.21 -1.30 -13.57
N LEU A 372 17.09 -1.70 -12.65
CA LEU A 372 18.25 -2.54 -12.95
C LEU A 372 18.01 -4.03 -12.67
N GLY A 373 16.91 -4.38 -11.98
CA GLY A 373 16.62 -5.75 -11.59
C GLY A 373 17.70 -6.32 -10.66
N ILE A 374 18.02 -5.59 -9.60
CA ILE A 374 19.07 -5.91 -8.61
C ILE A 374 18.55 -5.68 -7.19
N ALA A 375 19.23 -6.26 -6.20
CA ALA A 375 19.02 -5.89 -4.79
C ALA A 375 19.88 -4.65 -4.45
N VAL A 376 19.33 -3.74 -3.64
CA VAL A 376 20.03 -2.51 -3.21
C VAL A 376 20.07 -2.46 -1.69
N GLN A 377 21.27 -2.50 -1.13
CA GLN A 377 21.52 -2.34 0.30
C GLN A 377 22.14 -0.97 0.55
N ALA A 378 21.54 -0.18 1.44
CA ALA A 378 22.12 1.08 1.92
C ALA A 378 21.56 1.40 3.31
N ALA A 379 22.25 2.28 4.04
CA ALA A 379 21.69 2.82 5.26
C ALA A 379 20.42 3.63 4.96
N ARG A 380 19.45 3.63 5.89
CA ARG A 380 18.27 4.48 5.78
C ARG A 380 18.63 5.93 6.08
N GLY A 381 18.05 6.86 5.32
CA GLY A 381 18.11 8.29 5.66
C GLY A 381 17.41 8.56 6.99
N SER A 382 17.91 9.53 7.77
CA SER A 382 17.35 9.91 9.07
C SER A 382 15.90 10.42 9.00
N ASN A 383 15.50 10.98 7.86
CA ASN A 383 14.18 11.55 7.60
C ASN A 383 13.24 10.60 6.82
N GLU A 384 13.59 9.31 6.72
CA GLU A 384 12.78 8.33 5.99
C GLU A 384 11.43 8.11 6.68
N GLN A 385 10.33 8.34 5.94
CA GLN A 385 8.97 8.22 6.47
C GLN A 385 8.28 6.93 6.05
N TYR A 386 8.87 6.15 5.15
CA TYR A 386 8.29 4.89 4.70
C TYR A 386 8.60 3.72 5.66
N TRP A 387 7.64 2.80 5.77
CA TRP A 387 7.84 1.55 6.50
C TRP A 387 8.93 0.71 5.85
N SER A 388 9.44 -0.27 6.58
CA SER A 388 10.42 -1.19 6.02
C SER A 388 9.76 -2.33 5.25
N GLY A 389 10.43 -2.80 4.19
CA GLY A 389 9.90 -3.81 3.29
C GLY A 389 10.73 -5.10 3.29
N ARG A 390 10.09 -6.24 2.99
CA ARG A 390 10.77 -7.52 2.75
C ARG A 390 11.80 -7.46 1.63
N LEU A 391 11.58 -6.60 0.62
CA LEU A 391 12.54 -6.37 -0.46
C LEU A 391 13.82 -5.66 0.03
N GLU A 392 13.78 -5.04 1.21
CA GLU A 392 14.96 -4.50 1.90
C GLU A 392 15.62 -5.54 2.84
N GLY A 393 15.19 -6.81 2.79
CA GLY A 393 15.69 -7.90 3.64
C GLY A 393 15.10 -7.93 5.05
N ARG A 394 14.07 -7.13 5.33
CA ARG A 394 13.41 -7.15 6.66
C ARG A 394 12.56 -8.40 6.87
N GLN A 395 12.52 -8.83 8.11
CA GLN A 395 11.74 -9.98 8.55
C GLN A 395 10.42 -9.53 9.20
N PRO A 396 9.36 -10.35 9.11
CA PRO A 396 8.14 -10.12 9.86
C PRO A 396 8.37 -10.37 11.36
N ILE A 397 7.51 -9.77 12.19
CA ILE A 397 7.35 -10.14 13.61
C ILE A 397 6.06 -10.92 13.73
N ILE A 398 6.12 -12.04 14.45
CA ILE A 398 4.95 -12.87 14.76
C ILE A 398 4.60 -12.65 16.22
N VAL A 399 3.35 -12.27 16.48
CA VAL A 399 2.83 -11.94 17.81
C VAL A 399 1.72 -12.91 18.16
N ASP A 400 1.77 -13.46 19.36
CA ASP A 400 0.69 -14.26 19.94
C ASP A 400 -0.52 -13.37 20.24
N SER A 401 -1.72 -13.86 19.89
CA SER A 401 -2.99 -13.17 20.13
C SER A 401 -3.32 -13.03 21.61
#